data_AF-A5CYZ8-F1
#
_entry.id   AF-A5CYZ8-F1
#
_cell.length_a   1.000
_cell.length_b   1.000
_cell.length_c   1.000
_cell.angle_alpha   90.00
_cell.angle_beta   90.00
_cell.angle_gamma   90.00
#
_symmetry.space_group_name_H-M   'P 1'
#
loop_
_entity.id
_entity.type
_entity.pdbx_description
1 polymer ?
#
loop_
_entity_poly.entity_id
_entity_poly.type
_entity_poly.pdbx_seq_one_letter_code
_entity_poly.pdbx_strand_id
1 'polypeptide(L)'
;MEIFKKVTEGARTISEGARTLGKKSSDLVETARLKFEIAKLEKEMENNISALGNLVYMQYKGEKDLEEEVERLLKNTRILEDEIAGLQEQIDRLHPKPPVCPECQTELPLTAKFCFNCGARAVPEEPKE
;
A
#
# COMPACT_ATOMS: atom_id res chain seq x y z
N MET A 1 8.68 -43.83 31.42
CA MET A 1 9.27 -43.57 30.09
C MET A 1 8.16 -43.46 29.04
N GLU A 2 7.32 -42.43 29.11
CA GLU A 2 6.22 -42.22 28.12
C GLU A 2 6.19 -40.81 27.51
N ILE A 3 7.09 -39.93 27.95
CA ILE A 3 7.15 -38.54 27.48
C ILE A 3 7.95 -38.42 26.16
N PHE A 4 8.88 -39.37 25.93
CA PHE A 4 9.77 -39.36 24.75
C PHE A 4 9.14 -39.91 23.46
N LYS A 5 7.97 -40.57 23.50
CA LYS A 5 7.30 -41.08 22.29
C LYS A 5 6.35 -40.09 21.62
N LYS A 6 5.89 -39.04 22.31
CA LYS A 6 5.02 -38.00 21.72
C LYS A 6 5.77 -36.93 20.93
N VAL A 7 7.09 -36.82 21.12
CA VAL A 7 7.91 -35.80 20.41
C VAL A 7 8.29 -36.26 18.99
N THR A 8 8.30 -37.56 18.73
CA THR A 8 8.68 -38.10 17.41
C THR A 8 7.56 -38.09 16.36
N GLU A 9 6.29 -38.01 16.76
CA GLU A 9 5.16 -37.89 15.82
C GLU A 9 4.82 -36.43 15.45
N GLY A 10 5.18 -35.47 16.29
CA GLY A 10 5.06 -34.03 15.98
C GLY A 10 6.07 -33.50 14.97
N ALA A 11 7.08 -34.30 14.61
CA ALA A 11 8.15 -33.90 13.69
C ALA A 11 7.82 -34.13 12.20
N ARG A 12 6.69 -34.76 11.85
CA ARG A 12 6.30 -35.04 10.44
C ARG A 12 5.28 -34.09 9.83
N THR A 13 4.77 -33.11 10.58
CA THR A 13 3.86 -32.07 10.07
C THR A 13 4.43 -30.65 10.14
N ILE A 14 5.75 -30.51 10.34
CA ILE A 14 6.44 -29.21 10.36
C ILE A 14 7.24 -28.96 9.06
N SER A 15 7.22 -29.89 8.11
CA SER A 15 7.97 -29.73 6.84
C SER A 15 7.27 -28.84 5.81
N GLU A 16 5.95 -28.64 5.89
CA GLU A 16 5.21 -27.73 5.00
C GLU A 16 5.10 -26.29 5.55
N GLY A 17 5.10 -26.11 6.87
CA GLY A 17 5.04 -24.78 7.51
C GLY A 17 6.36 -24.00 7.50
N ALA A 18 7.51 -24.67 7.31
CA ALA A 18 8.83 -24.04 7.35
C ALA A 18 9.22 -23.32 6.03
N ARG A 19 8.60 -23.66 4.89
CA ARG A 19 8.94 -23.05 3.58
C ARG A 19 8.21 -21.74 3.30
N THR A 20 7.13 -21.44 4.02
CA THR A 20 6.36 -20.20 3.87
C THR A 20 6.86 -19.02 4.72
N LEU A 21 7.81 -19.26 5.64
CA LEU A 21 8.34 -18.23 6.55
C LEU A 21 9.43 -17.35 5.92
N GLY A 22 10.27 -17.88 5.03
CA GLY A 22 11.39 -17.12 4.44
C GLY A 22 11.02 -16.14 3.33
N LYS A 23 9.94 -16.39 2.57
CA LYS A 23 9.46 -15.46 1.52
C LYS A 23 8.61 -14.33 2.12
N LYS A 24 7.69 -14.67 3.03
CA LYS A 24 6.87 -13.66 3.73
C LYS A 24 7.69 -12.68 4.55
N SER A 25 8.84 -13.08 5.12
CA SER A 25 9.68 -12.15 5.88
C SER A 25 10.33 -11.06 5.03
N SER A 26 10.72 -11.36 3.79
CA SER A 26 11.32 -10.36 2.88
C SER A 26 10.30 -9.31 2.45
N ASP A 27 9.10 -9.75 2.06
CA ASP A 27 8.02 -8.86 1.62
C ASP A 27 7.57 -7.93 2.74
N LEU A 28 7.57 -8.40 3.99
CA LEU A 28 7.24 -7.59 5.17
C LEU A 28 8.27 -6.49 5.43
N VAL A 29 9.57 -6.80 5.33
CA VAL A 29 10.65 -5.82 5.50
C VAL A 29 10.58 -4.77 4.39
N GLU A 30 10.40 -5.19 3.14
CA GLU A 30 10.27 -4.27 2.01
C GLU A 30 9.04 -3.37 2.16
N THR A 31 7.91 -3.93 2.57
CA THR A 31 6.69 -3.14 2.84
C THR A 31 6.89 -2.12 3.95
N ALA A 32 7.58 -2.49 5.03
CA ALA A 32 7.89 -1.57 6.12
C ALA A 32 8.80 -0.42 5.65
N ARG A 33 9.79 -0.72 4.79
CA ARG A 33 10.67 0.27 4.18
C ARG A 33 9.90 1.23 3.28
N LEU A 34 9.06 0.73 2.39
CA LEU A 34 8.24 1.56 1.49
C LEU A 34 7.31 2.48 2.29
N LYS A 35 6.64 1.96 3.33
CA LYS A 35 5.79 2.77 4.22
C LYS A 35 6.57 3.85 4.97
N PHE A 36 7.80 3.56 5.38
CA PHE A 36 8.66 4.55 6.02
C PHE A 36 9.02 5.69 5.06
N GLU A 37 9.34 5.37 3.79
CA GLU A 37 9.62 6.40 2.78
C GLU A 37 8.38 7.24 2.48
N ILE A 38 7.20 6.60 2.33
CA ILE A 38 5.92 7.32 2.20
C ILE A 38 5.72 8.29 3.36
N ALA A 39 5.87 7.86 4.61
CA ALA A 39 5.69 8.72 5.77
C ALA A 39 6.64 9.93 5.80
N LYS A 40 7.86 9.76 5.28
CA LYS A 40 8.83 10.85 5.13
C LYS A 40 8.40 11.85 4.07
N LEU A 41 7.99 11.37 2.89
CA LEU A 41 7.50 12.22 1.79
C LEU A 41 6.21 12.94 2.17
N GLU A 42 5.28 12.26 2.86
CA GLU A 42 4.06 12.85 3.41
C GLU A 42 4.39 13.99 4.38
N LYS A 43 5.43 13.82 5.22
CA LYS A 43 5.85 14.90 6.12
C LYS A 43 6.42 16.10 5.37
N GLU A 44 7.17 15.87 4.30
CA GLU A 44 7.67 16.95 3.44
C GLU A 44 6.52 17.68 2.72
N MET A 45 5.54 16.93 2.22
CA MET A 45 4.34 17.45 1.59
C MET A 45 3.52 18.30 2.58
N GLU A 46 3.33 17.84 3.81
CA GLU A 46 2.66 18.60 4.89
C GLU A 46 3.37 19.93 5.16
N ASN A 47 4.70 19.93 5.16
CA ASN A 47 5.50 21.15 5.33
C ASN A 47 5.29 22.13 4.17
N ASN A 48 5.26 21.64 2.92
CA ASN A 48 4.99 22.47 1.74
C ASN A 48 3.59 23.09 1.80
N ILE A 49 2.57 22.31 2.16
CA ILE A 49 1.19 22.79 2.32
C ILE A 49 1.11 23.85 3.42
N SER A 50 1.81 23.64 4.54
CA SER A 50 1.87 24.62 5.63
C SER A 50 2.56 25.92 5.19
N ALA A 51 3.65 25.82 4.42
CA ALA A 51 4.33 26.98 3.85
C ALA A 51 3.45 27.74 2.86
N LEU A 52 2.72 27.04 1.99
CA LEU A 52 1.72 27.63 1.09
C LEU A 52 0.65 28.41 1.88
N GLY A 53 0.14 27.85 2.98
CA GLY A 53 -0.81 28.54 3.85
C GLY A 53 -0.25 29.84 4.44
N ASN A 54 1.03 29.83 4.86
CA ASN A 54 1.71 31.04 5.33
C ASN A 54 1.84 32.10 4.24
N LEU A 55 2.18 31.71 3.01
CA LEU A 55 2.29 32.64 1.87
C LEU A 55 0.94 33.27 1.54
N VAL A 56 -0.15 32.50 1.56
CA VAL A 56 -1.52 33.02 1.37
C VAL A 56 -1.85 34.05 2.45
N TYR A 57 -1.49 33.77 3.71
CA TYR A 57 -1.69 34.73 4.79
C TYR A 57 -0.85 36.00 4.62
N MET A 58 0.41 35.89 4.19
CA MET A 58 1.29 37.02 3.89
C MET A 58 0.73 37.89 2.75
N GLN A 59 0.23 37.28 1.68
CA GLN A 59 -0.48 37.98 0.60
C GLN A 59 -1.70 38.74 1.12
N TYR A 60 -2.50 38.14 2.01
CA TYR A 60 -3.64 38.81 2.64
C TYR A 60 -3.23 40.03 3.48
N LYS A 61 -2.03 40.00 4.08
CA LYS A 61 -1.45 41.16 4.81
C LYS A 61 -0.85 42.23 3.90
N GLY A 62 -0.86 42.03 2.59
CA GLY A 62 -0.39 43.00 1.60
C GLY A 62 1.06 42.82 1.16
N GLU A 63 1.70 41.70 1.52
CA GLU A 63 2.98 41.31 0.92
C GLU A 63 2.80 40.95 -0.56
N LYS A 64 3.81 41.23 -1.36
CA LYS A 64 3.82 41.07 -2.82
C LYS A 64 5.02 40.25 -3.25
N ASP A 65 5.03 39.86 -4.52
CA ASP A 65 6.15 39.16 -5.17
C ASP A 65 6.42 37.79 -4.51
N LEU A 66 5.36 37.05 -4.20
CA LEU A 66 5.39 35.73 -3.57
C LEU A 66 5.08 34.59 -4.58
N GLU A 67 4.72 34.94 -5.82
CA GLU A 67 4.23 34.03 -6.84
C GLU A 67 5.25 32.95 -7.22
N GLU A 68 6.54 33.29 -7.33
CA GLU A 68 7.60 32.33 -7.66
C GLU A 68 7.76 31.27 -6.57
N GLU A 69 7.66 31.67 -5.30
CA GLU A 69 7.76 30.77 -4.17
C GLU A 69 6.53 29.84 -4.09
N VAL A 70 5.34 30.40 -4.34
CA VAL A 70 4.10 29.62 -4.45
C VAL A 70 4.21 28.59 -5.57
N GLU A 71 4.64 28.99 -6.76
CA GLU A 71 4.81 28.08 -7.91
C GLU A 71 5.82 26.96 -7.60
N ARG A 72 6.95 27.31 -6.96
CA ARG A 72 7.95 26.34 -6.52
C ARG A 72 7.35 25.30 -5.57
N LEU A 73 6.64 25.74 -4.54
CA LEU A 73 6.03 24.85 -3.54
C LEU A 73 4.94 23.97 -4.16
N LEU A 74 4.11 24.51 -5.06
CA LEU A 74 3.08 23.73 -5.77
C LEU A 74 3.72 22.64 -6.63
N LYS A 75 4.76 22.98 -7.40
CA LYS A 75 5.47 22.01 -8.23
C LYS A 75 6.12 20.91 -7.38
N ASN A 76 6.79 21.27 -6.29
CA ASN A 76 7.41 20.30 -5.39
C ASN A 76 6.36 19.40 -4.73
N THR A 77 5.24 19.97 -4.27
CA THR A 77 4.13 19.21 -3.68
C THR A 77 3.59 18.17 -4.64
N ARG A 78 3.39 18.53 -5.92
CA ARG A 78 2.92 17.59 -6.95
C ARG A 78 3.91 16.45 -7.20
N ILE A 79 5.21 16.73 -7.21
CA ILE A 79 6.24 15.69 -7.37
C ILE A 79 6.16 14.69 -6.21
N LEU A 80 6.00 15.18 -4.97
CA LEU A 80 5.85 14.33 -3.79
C LEU A 80 4.57 13.47 -3.86
N GLU A 81 3.46 14.02 -4.32
CA GLU A 81 2.21 13.27 -4.54
C GLU A 81 2.41 12.13 -5.54
N ASP A 82 3.07 12.41 -6.68
CA ASP A 82 3.36 11.41 -7.71
C ASP A 82 4.30 10.30 -7.17
N GLU A 83 5.31 10.67 -6.38
CA GLU A 83 6.23 9.71 -5.74
C GLU A 83 5.53 8.83 -4.70
N ILE A 84 4.69 9.41 -3.84
CA ILE A 84 3.88 8.68 -2.84
C ILE A 84 2.94 7.70 -3.55
N ALA A 85 2.27 8.13 -4.62
CA ALA A 85 1.39 7.27 -5.41
C ALA A 85 2.16 6.08 -6.00
N GLY A 86 3.36 6.31 -6.54
CA GLY A 86 4.21 5.24 -7.09
C GLY A 86 4.70 4.25 -6.02
N LEU A 87 5.03 4.72 -4.82
CA LEU A 87 5.40 3.84 -3.70
C LEU A 87 4.20 3.04 -3.18
N GLN A 88 3.01 3.65 -3.14
CA GLN A 88 1.78 2.97 -2.74
C GLN A 88 1.41 1.88 -3.75
N GLU A 89 1.59 2.12 -5.05
CA GLU A 89 1.38 1.10 -6.08
C GLU A 89 2.34 -0.10 -5.90
N GLN A 90 3.60 0.15 -5.52
CA GLN A 90 4.54 -0.93 -5.21
C GLN A 90 4.10 -1.77 -4.01
N ILE A 91 3.57 -1.14 -2.95
CA ILE A 91 3.00 -1.87 -1.81
C ILE A 91 1.79 -2.72 -2.25
N ASP A 92 0.90 -2.17 -3.08
CA ASP A 92 -0.28 -2.87 -3.57
C ASP A 92 0.10 -4.05 -4.49
N ARG A 93 1.23 -3.97 -5.22
CA ARG A 93 1.77 -5.10 -6.00
C ARG A 93 2.37 -6.20 -5.10
N LEU A 94 2.98 -5.85 -3.97
CA LEU A 94 3.50 -6.81 -2.98
C LEU A 94 2.36 -7.48 -2.20
N HIS A 95 1.28 -6.74 -1.92
CA HIS A 95 0.11 -7.21 -1.18
C HIS A 95 -1.18 -6.92 -1.96
N PRO A 96 -1.44 -7.65 -3.06
CA PRO A 96 -2.63 -7.41 -3.87
C PRO A 96 -3.90 -7.64 -3.05
N LYS A 97 -4.80 -6.66 -3.09
CA LYS A 97 -6.07 -6.72 -2.37
C LYS A 97 -6.95 -7.81 -2.99
N PRO A 98 -7.56 -8.68 -2.17
CA PRO A 98 -8.48 -9.69 -2.68
C PRO A 98 -9.69 -9.01 -3.33
N PRO A 99 -10.08 -9.44 -4.55
CA PRO A 99 -11.23 -8.86 -5.23
C PRO A 99 -12.52 -9.11 -4.45
N VAL A 100 -13.45 -8.17 -4.51
CA VAL A 100 -14.76 -8.29 -3.87
C VAL A 100 -15.81 -8.56 -4.94
N CYS A 101 -16.68 -9.54 -4.70
CA CYS A 101 -17.77 -9.86 -5.62
C CYS A 101 -18.70 -8.66 -5.80
N PRO A 102 -19.00 -8.23 -7.05
CA PRO A 102 -19.83 -7.04 -7.29
C PRO A 102 -21.30 -7.24 -6.89
N GLU A 103 -21.79 -8.47 -6.88
CA GLU A 103 -23.21 -8.77 -6.61
C GLU A 103 -23.50 -8.99 -5.12
N CYS A 104 -22.64 -9.76 -4.44
CA CYS A 104 -22.89 -10.19 -3.06
C CYS A 104 -21.84 -9.72 -2.05
N GLN A 105 -20.86 -8.93 -2.49
CA GLN A 105 -19.82 -8.32 -1.64
C GLN A 105 -18.92 -9.32 -0.88
N THR A 106 -18.93 -10.59 -1.29
CA THR A 106 -18.03 -11.60 -0.73
C THR A 106 -16.60 -11.36 -1.20
N GLU A 107 -15.64 -11.34 -0.27
CA GLU A 107 -14.21 -11.30 -0.56
C GLU A 107 -13.76 -12.61 -1.24
N LEU A 108 -13.07 -12.49 -2.36
CA LEU A 108 -12.69 -13.59 -3.22
C LEU A 108 -11.17 -13.80 -3.24
N PRO A 109 -10.69 -15.04 -3.40
CA PRO A 109 -9.30 -15.30 -3.72
C PRO A 109 -8.86 -14.53 -4.98
N LEU A 110 -7.60 -14.09 -5.03
CA LEU A 110 -7.03 -13.35 -6.17
C LEU A 110 -7.16 -14.09 -7.52
N THR A 111 -7.24 -15.42 -7.49
CA THR A 111 -7.36 -16.27 -8.67
C THR A 111 -8.80 -16.66 -9.01
N ALA A 112 -9.79 -16.19 -8.24
CA ALA A 112 -11.19 -16.55 -8.44
C ALA A 112 -11.73 -15.92 -9.73
N LYS A 113 -12.29 -16.76 -10.61
CA LYS A 113 -13.02 -16.29 -11.81
C LYS A 113 -14.52 -16.10 -11.53
N PHE A 114 -15.04 -16.81 -10.53
CA PHE A 114 -16.44 -16.77 -10.11
C PHE A 114 -16.50 -16.69 -8.59
N CYS A 115 -17.54 -16.05 -8.09
CA CYS A 115 -17.85 -15.96 -6.67
C CYS A 115 -18.29 -17.34 -6.17
N PHE A 116 -17.60 -17.86 -5.16
CA PHE A 116 -17.97 -19.13 -4.52
C PHE A 116 -19.26 -19.05 -3.70
N ASN A 117 -19.75 -17.84 -3.41
CA ASN A 117 -20.98 -17.62 -2.64
C ASN A 117 -22.23 -17.46 -3.54
N CYS A 118 -22.17 -16.62 -4.57
CA CYS A 118 -23.34 -16.32 -5.42
C CYS A 118 -23.21 -16.76 -6.89
N GLY A 119 -22.05 -17.27 -7.31
CA GLY A 119 -21.82 -17.71 -8.70
C GLY A 119 -21.55 -16.59 -9.71
N ALA A 120 -21.69 -15.32 -9.33
CA ALA A 120 -21.38 -14.18 -10.21
C ALA A 120 -19.90 -14.15 -10.62
N ARG A 121 -19.57 -13.61 -11.79
CA ARG A 121 -18.18 -13.47 -12.23
C ARG A 121 -17.41 -12.52 -11.31
N ALA A 122 -16.19 -12.89 -10.93
CA ALA A 122 -15.40 -12.18 -9.92
C ALA A 122 -14.84 -10.83 -10.39
N VAL A 123 -14.63 -10.67 -11.70
CA VAL A 123 -14.11 -9.45 -12.33
C VAL A 123 -14.84 -9.25 -13.67
N PRO A 124 -15.40 -8.05 -13.97
CA PRO A 124 -15.77 -7.71 -15.34
C PRO A 124 -14.49 -7.65 -16.19
N GLU A 125 -14.47 -8.28 -17.37
CA GLU A 125 -13.28 -8.25 -18.23
C GLU A 125 -12.91 -6.80 -18.58
N GLU A 126 -11.67 -6.39 -18.33
CA GLU A 126 -11.13 -5.19 -18.98
C GLU A 126 -11.17 -5.41 -20.49
N PRO A 127 -11.62 -4.42 -21.29
CA PRO A 127 -11.62 -4.56 -22.74
C PRO A 127 -10.19 -4.78 -23.20
N LYS A 128 -9.95 -5.89 -23.90
CA LYS A 128 -8.73 -6.06 -24.68
C LYS A 128 -8.83 -5.13 -25.89
N GLU A 129 -8.14 -3.99 -25.84
CA GLU A 129 -7.78 -3.23 -27.05
C GLU A 129 -6.59 -3.90 -27.76
#